data_AF-B6TTD9-F1
#
_entry.id   AF-B6TTD9-F1
#
_cell.length_a   1.000
_cell.length_b   1.000
_cell.length_c   1.000
_cell.angle_alpha   90.00
_cell.angle_beta   90.00
_cell.angle_gamma   90.00
#
_symmetry.space_group_name_H-M   'P 1'
#
loop_
_entity.id
_entity.type
_entity.pdbx_description
1 polymer ?
#
loop_
_entity_poly.entity_id
_entity_poly.type
_entity_poly.pdbx_seq_one_letter_code
_entity_poly.pdbx_strand_id
1 'polypeptide(L)' 'MLWKHRNGVVFNGSSPSLVVAVRLAREEALLWSLAGAKGVSFLQAQCRVG' A
#
# COMPACT_ATOMS: atom_id res chain seq x y z
N MET A 1 -4.06 -4.24 4.52
CA MET A 1 -3.08 -5.32 4.35
C MET A 1 -1.62 -4.90 4.59
N LEU A 2 -1.18 -3.71 4.20
CA LEU A 2 0.18 -3.21 4.50
C LEU A 2 0.50 -3.24 6.00
N TRP A 3 -0.45 -2.85 6.84
CA TRP A 3 -0.30 -2.89 8.30
C TRP A 3 0.03 -4.30 8.81
N LYS A 4 -0.60 -5.34 8.24
CA LYS A 4 -0.36 -6.74 8.62
C LYS A 4 1.05 -7.19 8.22
N HIS A 5 1.52 -6.81 7.01
CA HIS A 5 2.88 -7.12 6.58
C HIS A 5 3.92 -6.48 7.50
N ARG A 6 3.77 -5.19 7.81
CA ARG A 6 4.63 -4.49 8.79
C ARG A 6 4.64 -5.21 10.13
N ASN A 7 3.47 -5.61 10.62
CA ASN A 7 3.37 -6.29 11.90
C ASN A 7 4.01 -7.69 11.89
N GLY A 8 3.89 -8.44 10.80
CA GLY A 8 4.60 -9.71 10.64
C GLY A 8 6.12 -9.53 10.71
N VAL A 9 6.65 -8.46 10.12
CA VAL A 9 8.08 -8.14 10.19
C VAL A 9 8.48 -7.75 11.63
N VAL A 10 7.77 -6.83 12.24
CA VAL A 10 8.12 -6.27 13.57
C VAL A 10 7.93 -7.27 14.70
N PHE A 11 6.83 -8.02 14.68
CA PHE A 11 6.42 -8.87 15.81
C PHE A 11 6.70 -10.35 15.58
N ASN A 12 6.72 -10.81 14.33
CA ASN A 12 6.82 -12.25 14.02
C ASN A 12 8.14 -12.61 13.31
N GLY A 13 9.07 -11.66 13.16
CA GLY A 13 10.38 -11.90 12.52
C GLY A 13 10.30 -12.25 11.03
N SER A 14 9.18 -11.95 10.36
CA SER A 14 9.08 -12.13 8.91
C SER A 14 10.06 -11.23 8.17
N SER A 15 10.60 -11.68 7.03
CA SER A 15 11.53 -10.86 6.25
C SER A 15 10.82 -9.63 5.64
N PRO A 16 11.40 -8.42 5.76
CA PRO A 16 10.86 -7.24 5.10
C PRO A 16 10.97 -7.38 3.58
N SER A 17 9.95 -6.94 2.85
CA SER A 17 9.98 -6.89 1.38
C SER A 17 9.38 -5.59 0.87
N LEU A 18 10.23 -4.77 0.25
CA LEU A 18 9.80 -3.49 -0.34
C LEU A 18 8.78 -3.72 -1.46
N VAL A 19 8.99 -4.74 -2.28
CA VAL A 19 8.08 -5.11 -3.38
C VAL A 19 6.69 -5.44 -2.84
N VAL A 20 6.61 -6.24 -1.77
CA VAL A 20 5.34 -6.58 -1.12
C VAL A 20 4.70 -5.34 -0.51
N ALA A 21 5.46 -4.51 0.22
CA ALA A 21 4.94 -3.31 0.84
C ALA A 21 4.35 -2.32 -0.19
N VAL A 22 5.07 -2.05 -1.29
CA VAL A 22 4.61 -1.16 -2.36
C VAL A 22 3.35 -1.72 -3.06
N ARG A 23 3.32 -3.02 -3.33
CA ARG A 23 2.14 -3.67 -3.92
C ARG A 23 0.91 -3.50 -3.02
N LEU A 24 1.03 -3.82 -1.73
CA LEU A 24 -0.08 -3.71 -0.77
C LEU A 24 -0.55 -2.25 -0.61
N ALA A 25 0.37 -1.29 -0.64
CA ALA A 25 0.02 0.13 -0.60
C ALA A 25 -0.78 0.57 -1.84
N ARG A 26 -0.39 0.12 -3.04
CA ARG A 26 -1.11 0.43 -4.30
C ARG A 26 -2.52 -0.19 -4.32
N GLU A 27 -2.64 -1.43 -3.85
CA GLU A 27 -3.94 -2.12 -3.74
C GLU A 27 -4.89 -1.39 -2.78
N GLU A 28 -4.40 -1.00 -1.59
CA GLU A 28 -5.20 -0.20 -0.66
C GLU A 28 -5.57 1.17 -1.24
N ALA A 29 -4.63 1.87 -1.90
CA ALA A 29 -4.92 3.15 -2.54
C ALA A 29 -6.03 3.03 -3.60
N LEU A 30 -6.07 1.93 -4.37
CA LEU A 30 -7.14 1.68 -5.35
C LEU A 30 -8.49 1.50 -4.67
N LEU A 31 -8.55 0.71 -3.60
CA LEU A 31 -9.78 0.50 -2.83
C LEU A 31 -10.29 1.82 -2.24
N TRP A 32 -9.40 2.65 -1.70
CA TRP A 32 -9.76 3.95 -1.17
C TRP A 32 -10.22 4.94 -2.24
N SER A 33 -9.58 4.93 -3.42
CA SER A 33 -10.04 5.73 -4.57
C SER A 33 -11.46 5.33 -4.99
N LEU A 34 -11.73 4.02 -5.10
CA LEU A 34 -13.06 3.50 -5.42
C LEU A 34 -14.11 3.83 -4.34
N ALA A 35 -13.71 3.87 -3.07
CA ALA A 35 -14.56 4.29 -1.96
C ALA A 35 -14.79 5.82 -1.91
N GLY A 36 -14.21 6.59 -2.85
CA GLY A 36 -14.38 8.05 -2.91
C GLY A 36 -13.47 8.84 -1.97
N ALA A 37 -12.39 8.25 -1.46
CA ALA A 37 -11.43 8.95 -0.62
C ALA A 37 -10.74 10.08 -1.41
N LYS A 38 -10.94 11.31 -0.96
CA LYS A 38 -10.36 12.51 -1.60
C LYS A 38 -8.84 12.45 -1.54
N GLY A 39 -8.17 12.78 -2.64
CA GLY A 39 -6.70 12.86 -2.73
C GLY A 39 -6.00 11.53 -3.02
N VAL A 40 -6.63 10.37 -2.82
CA VAL A 40 -6.00 9.08 -3.13
C VAL A 40 -5.87 8.86 -4.63
N SER A 41 -6.87 9.26 -5.42
CA SER A 41 -6.81 9.22 -6.89
C SER A 41 -5.65 10.05 -7.45
N PHE A 42 -5.28 11.16 -6.79
CA PHE A 42 -4.13 11.98 -7.17
C PHE A 42 -2.80 11.26 -6.91
N LEU A 43 -2.67 10.65 -5.73
CA LEU A 43 -1.50 9.84 -5.38
C LEU A 43 -1.33 8.65 -6.33
N GLN A 44 -2.42 8.00 -6.72
CA GLN A 44 -2.39 6.91 -7.70
C GLN A 44 -1.96 7.37 -9.09
N ALA A 45 -2.44 8.55 -9.54
CA ALA A 45 -2.05 9.11 -10.83
C ALA A 45 -0.55 9.41 -10.88
N GLN A 46 0.03 9.98 -9.83
CA GLN A 46 1.48 10.21 -9.73
C GLN A 46 2.28 8.90 -9.75
N CYS A 47 1.76 7.85 -9.12
CA CYS A 47 2.41 6.55 -9.02
C CYS A 47 2.46 5.77 -10.37
N ARG A 48 1.76 6.26 -11.41
CA ARG A 48 1.78 5.71 -12.78
C ARG A 48 2.78 6.42 -13.71
N VAL A 49 3.31 7.57 -13.31
CA VAL A 49 4.17 8.42 -14.15
C VAL A 49 5.67 8.21 -13.84
N GLY A 50 6.01 7.26 -12.96
CA GLY A 50 7.38 6.90 -12.60
C GLY A 50 7.78 5.52 -13.14
#